data_AF-A0A964LCP3-F1
#
_entry.id   AF-A0A964LCP3-F1
#
_cell.length_a   1.000
_cell.length_b   1.000
_cell.length_c   1.000
_cell.angle_alpha   90.00
_cell.angle_beta   90.00
_cell.angle_gamma   90.00
#
_symmetry.space_group_name_H-M   'P 1'
#
loop_
_entity.id
_entity.type
_entity.pdbx_description
1 polymer ?
#
loop_
_entity_poly.entity_id
_entity_poly.type
_entity_poly.pdbx_seq_one_letter_code
_entity_poly.pdbx_strand_id
1 'polypeptide(L)'
;MSTTKLKPVAGILLAVNLLMGGGARSTGLAQPSPDDVKLNADTFSQLHKQIRPQPGESRWLELPWLIDLHAARQKAAAEGKPLFVLSGGGATGIGAC
;
A
#
# COMPACT_ATOMS: atom_id res chain seq x y z
N MET A 1 -5.92 -31.51 -56.31
CA MET A 1 -5.49 -32.31 -55.14
C MET A 1 -4.29 -31.64 -54.51
N SER A 2 -4.43 -31.07 -53.32
CA SER A 2 -3.53 -31.30 -52.17
C SER A 2 -3.89 -30.31 -51.05
N THR A 3 -4.37 -30.86 -49.95
CA THR A 3 -4.81 -30.18 -48.73
C THR A 3 -3.65 -30.13 -47.74
N THR A 4 -3.17 -28.94 -47.38
CA THR A 4 -2.16 -28.78 -46.31
C THR A 4 -2.87 -28.74 -44.96
N LYS A 5 -2.66 -29.79 -44.14
CA LYS A 5 -3.23 -29.95 -42.80
C LYS A 5 -2.62 -28.96 -41.80
N LEU A 6 -3.47 -28.21 -41.10
CA LEU A 6 -3.11 -27.34 -39.97
C LEU A 6 -2.98 -28.20 -38.69
N LYS A 7 -1.82 -28.20 -38.02
CA LYS A 7 -1.56 -28.98 -36.79
C LYS A 7 -2.11 -28.26 -35.54
N PRO A 8 -2.79 -28.95 -34.60
CA PRO A 8 -3.35 -28.34 -33.40
C PRO A 8 -2.28 -28.32 -32.29
N VAL A 9 -1.42 -27.29 -32.28
CA VAL A 9 -0.44 -27.11 -31.18
C VAL A 9 -0.97 -26.13 -30.11
N ALA A 10 -2.07 -25.42 -30.40
CA ALA A 10 -2.65 -24.42 -29.49
C ALA A 10 -3.44 -25.01 -28.30
N GLY A 11 -3.75 -26.31 -28.29
CA GLY A 11 -4.62 -26.92 -27.28
C GLY A 11 -3.94 -27.34 -25.98
N ILE A 12 -2.61 -27.40 -25.92
CA ILE A 12 -1.89 -27.97 -24.76
C ILE A 12 -1.41 -26.90 -23.77
N LEU A 13 -1.29 -25.63 -24.19
CA LEU A 13 -0.77 -24.56 -23.33
C LEU A 13 -1.83 -23.91 -22.41
N LEU A 14 -3.12 -24.15 -22.63
CA LEU A 14 -4.20 -23.58 -21.80
C LEU A 14 -4.56 -24.45 -20.57
N ALA A 15 -4.22 -25.75 -20.57
CA ALA A 15 -4.55 -26.66 -19.47
C ALA A 15 -3.52 -26.62 -18.32
N VAL A 16 -2.28 -26.19 -18.56
CA VAL A 16 -1.22 -26.18 -17.53
C VAL A 16 -1.36 -25.00 -16.56
N ASN A 17 -1.90 -23.86 -17.00
CA ASN A 17 -2.07 -22.69 -16.13
C ASN A 17 -3.24 -22.81 -15.15
N LEU A 18 -4.19 -23.73 -15.39
CA LEU A 18 -5.34 -23.92 -14.50
C LEU A 18 -5.03 -24.81 -13.28
N LEU A 19 -3.92 -25.57 -13.30
CA LEU A 19 -3.50 -26.42 -12.19
C LEU A 19 -2.47 -25.78 -11.24
N MET A 20 -1.88 -24.63 -11.59
CA MET A 20 -1.02 -23.85 -10.67
C MET A 20 -1.67 -22.59 -10.09
N GLY A 21 -2.84 -22.17 -10.58
CA GLY A 21 -3.49 -20.92 -10.17
C GLY A 21 -4.31 -20.96 -8.86
N GLY A 22 -4.44 -22.11 -8.20
CA GLY A 22 -5.39 -22.30 -7.08
C GLY A 22 -4.83 -22.18 -5.66
N GLY A 23 -3.55 -21.87 -5.47
CA GLY A 23 -2.85 -22.11 -4.20
C GLY A 23 -2.39 -20.90 -3.39
N ALA A 24 -2.40 -19.67 -3.95
CA ALA A 24 -2.01 -18.50 -3.19
C ALA A 24 -3.20 -17.97 -2.38
N ARG A 25 -3.68 -18.76 -1.41
CA ARG A 25 -4.32 -18.17 -0.24
C ARG A 25 -3.29 -17.21 0.32
N SER A 26 -3.63 -15.93 0.43
CA SER A 26 -2.89 -15.01 1.26
C SER A 26 -2.74 -15.68 2.62
N THR A 27 -1.55 -16.21 2.92
CA THR A 27 -1.13 -16.40 4.29
C THR A 27 -1.10 -14.99 4.85
N GLY A 28 -2.24 -14.51 5.35
CA GLY A 28 -2.23 -13.41 6.28
C GLY A 28 -1.20 -13.82 7.32
N LEU A 29 -0.15 -13.01 7.47
CA LEU A 29 0.84 -13.23 8.51
C LEU A 29 0.04 -13.44 9.78
N ALA A 30 0.08 -14.65 10.34
CA ALA A 30 -0.63 -14.94 11.57
C ALA A 30 -0.05 -13.98 12.61
N GLN A 31 -0.78 -12.91 12.88
CA GLN A 31 -0.38 -11.97 13.91
C GLN A 31 -0.59 -12.71 15.24
N PRO A 32 0.46 -12.89 16.05
CA PRO A 32 0.31 -13.51 17.37
C PRO A 32 -0.76 -12.74 18.15
N SER A 33 -1.52 -13.47 18.99
CA SER A 33 -2.53 -12.81 19.82
C SER A 33 -1.79 -11.82 20.72
N PRO A 34 -2.34 -10.62 20.98
CA PRO A 34 -1.76 -9.69 21.96
C PRO A 34 -1.47 -10.34 23.32
N ASP A 35 -2.18 -11.43 23.65
CA ASP A 35 -2.03 -12.20 24.89
C ASP A 35 -0.69 -12.95 25.00
N ASP A 36 -0.01 -13.20 23.86
CA ASP A 36 1.23 -13.97 23.81
C ASP A 36 2.45 -13.16 24.32
N VAL A 37 2.35 -11.82 24.33
CA VAL A 37 3.40 -10.91 24.78
C VAL A 37 2.91 -10.05 25.94
N LYS A 38 3.30 -10.42 27.17
CA LYS A 38 2.96 -9.63 28.36
C LYS A 38 3.73 -8.31 28.41
N LEU A 39 3.00 -7.20 28.53
CA LEU A 39 3.58 -5.89 28.82
C LEU A 39 4.12 -5.86 30.26
N ASN A 40 5.43 -5.82 30.43
CA ASN A 40 6.12 -5.70 31.72
C ASN A 40 7.36 -4.80 31.55
N ALA A 41 8.11 -4.57 32.64
CA ALA A 41 9.27 -3.67 32.61
C ALA A 41 10.34 -4.09 31.59
N ASP A 42 10.54 -5.40 31.40
CA ASP A 42 11.55 -5.95 30.50
C ASP A 42 11.12 -5.85 29.03
N THR A 43 9.82 -6.07 28.73
CA THR A 43 9.27 -6.03 27.36
C THR A 43 8.89 -4.63 26.90
N PHE A 44 8.67 -3.69 27.83
CA PHE A 44 8.20 -2.34 27.54
C PHE A 44 9.11 -1.60 26.54
N SER A 45 10.43 -1.62 26.75
CA SER A 45 11.37 -0.89 25.89
C SER A 45 11.29 -1.36 24.44
N GLN A 46 11.16 -2.67 24.23
CA GLN A 46 11.03 -3.26 22.91
C GLN A 46 9.72 -2.86 22.22
N LEU A 47 8.59 -3.00 22.92
CA LEU A 47 7.27 -2.67 22.37
C LEU A 47 7.12 -1.17 22.12
N HIS A 48 7.59 -0.34 23.04
CA HIS A 48 7.55 1.11 22.91
C HIS A 48 8.38 1.60 21.72
N LYS A 49 9.50 0.94 21.40
CA LYS A 49 10.28 1.25 20.21
C LYS A 49 9.46 1.05 18.93
N GLN A 50 8.56 0.07 18.88
CA GLN A 50 7.77 -0.25 17.68
C GLN A 50 6.66 0.76 17.38
N ILE A 51 6.10 1.42 18.40
CA ILE A 51 5.02 2.41 18.20
C ILE A 51 5.53 3.82 17.92
N ARG A 52 6.84 4.06 18.05
CA ARG A 52 7.44 5.35 17.72
C ARG A 52 7.67 5.47 16.22
N PRO A 53 7.61 6.70 15.66
CA PRO A 53 8.00 6.94 14.29
C PRO A 53 9.41 6.39 14.02
N GLN A 54 9.55 5.57 13.00
CA GLN A 54 10.85 5.08 12.52
C GLN A 54 11.40 5.97 11.39
N PRO A 55 12.72 6.00 11.18
CA PRO A 55 13.30 6.66 10.01
C PRO A 55 12.68 6.15 8.71
N GLY A 56 12.24 7.07 7.85
CA GLY A 56 11.59 6.74 6.58
C GLY A 56 10.10 6.40 6.69
N GLU A 57 9.52 6.40 7.89
CA GLU A 57 8.07 6.47 8.04
C GLU A 57 7.55 7.88 7.73
N SER A 58 6.29 7.97 7.32
CA SER A 58 5.61 9.25 7.04
C SER A 58 6.36 10.20 6.10
N ARG A 59 7.05 9.68 5.07
CA ARG A 59 7.79 10.47 4.05
C ARG A 59 6.99 11.60 3.41
N TRP A 60 5.66 11.46 3.40
CA TRP A 60 4.78 12.52 2.94
C TRP A 60 4.93 13.80 3.78
N LEU A 61 5.31 13.75 5.05
CA LEU A 61 5.60 14.93 5.88
C LEU A 61 6.87 15.70 5.46
N GLU A 62 7.79 15.04 4.75
CA GLU A 62 9.06 15.65 4.32
C GLU A 62 8.90 16.48 3.04
N LEU A 63 7.76 16.35 2.35
CA LEU A 63 7.49 17.09 1.12
C LEU A 63 7.22 18.57 1.41
N PRO A 64 7.69 19.50 0.56
CA PRO A 64 7.47 20.93 0.72
C PRO A 64 6.03 21.30 0.31
N TRP A 65 5.06 20.94 1.13
CA TRP A 65 3.65 21.20 0.87
C TRP A 65 3.35 22.69 0.73
N LEU A 66 2.56 23.04 -0.28
CA LEU A 66 1.95 24.36 -0.38
C LEU A 66 0.71 24.39 0.51
N ILE A 67 0.77 25.15 1.60
CA ILE A 67 -0.31 25.25 2.59
C ILE A 67 -1.39 26.29 2.23
N ASP A 68 -1.10 27.17 1.26
CA ASP A 68 -2.09 28.09 0.68
C ASP A 68 -2.65 27.50 -0.61
N LEU A 69 -3.92 27.07 -0.55
CA LEU A 69 -4.62 26.48 -1.68
C LEU A 69 -4.79 27.45 -2.85
N HIS A 70 -4.99 28.75 -2.61
CA HIS A 70 -5.12 29.73 -3.67
C HIS A 70 -3.81 29.86 -4.44
N ALA A 71 -2.70 30.07 -3.73
CA ALA A 71 -1.38 30.16 -4.34
C ALA A 71 -1.01 28.87 -5.11
N ALA A 72 -1.31 27.70 -4.52
CA ALA A 72 -1.07 26.41 -5.17
C ALA A 72 -1.86 26.24 -6.48
N ARG A 73 -3.13 26.69 -6.51
CA ARG A 73 -3.96 26.69 -7.73
C ARG A 73 -3.38 27.57 -8.82
N GLN A 74 -2.91 28.78 -8.48
CA GLN A 74 -2.30 29.68 -9.46
C GLN A 74 -1.03 29.07 -10.07
N LYS A 75 -0.17 28.48 -9.23
CA LYS A 75 1.04 27.77 -9.70
C LYS A 75 0.72 26.60 -10.61
N ALA A 76 -0.26 25.77 -10.24
CA ALA A 76 -0.69 24.62 -11.04
C ALA A 76 -1.21 25.04 -12.42
N ALA A 77 -2.01 26.12 -12.47
CA ALA A 77 -2.51 26.68 -13.72
C ALA A 77 -1.38 27.25 -14.59
N ALA A 78 -0.45 27.99 -14.01
CA ALA A 78 0.70 28.56 -14.72
C ALA A 78 1.64 27.48 -15.27
N GLU A 79 1.83 26.37 -14.55
CA GLU A 79 2.65 25.23 -14.98
C GLU A 79 1.91 24.24 -15.89
N GLY A 80 0.59 24.38 -16.06
CA GLY A 80 -0.24 23.43 -16.80
C GLY A 80 -0.27 22.03 -16.17
N LYS A 81 -0.12 21.92 -14.84
CA LYS A 81 -0.08 20.64 -14.10
C LYS A 81 -1.32 20.44 -13.23
N PRO A 82 -1.76 19.19 -13.03
CA PRO A 82 -2.82 18.89 -12.08
C PRO A 82 -2.37 19.17 -10.64
N LEU A 83 -3.32 19.52 -9.77
CA LEU A 83 -3.09 19.71 -8.35
C LEU A 83 -3.35 18.41 -7.58
N PHE A 84 -2.38 17.98 -6.77
CA PHE A 84 -2.58 16.91 -5.79
C PHE A 84 -2.83 17.55 -4.41
N VAL A 85 -4.00 17.26 -3.83
CA VAL A 85 -4.39 17.77 -2.51
C VAL A 85 -4.44 16.61 -1.54
N LEU A 86 -3.56 16.65 -0.53
CA LEU A 86 -3.63 15.78 0.63
C LEU A 86 -4.33 16.53 1.76
N SER A 87 -5.50 16.06 2.16
CA SER A 87 -6.21 16.57 3.33
C SER A 87 -6.32 15.44 4.35
N GLY A 88 -5.78 15.66 5.54
CA GLY A 88 -6.05 14.81 6.70
C GLY A 88 -7.33 15.29 7.36
N GLY A 89 -8.39 14.49 7.30
CA GLY A 89 -9.66 14.79 7.99
C GLY A 89 -10.06 13.64 8.90
N GLY A 90 -10.36 13.93 10.17
CA GLY A 90 -11.25 13.08 10.99
C GLY A 90 -10.66 12.31 12.18
N ALA A 91 -9.41 12.52 12.59
CA ALA A 91 -8.91 11.99 13.87
C ALA A 91 -7.76 12.84 14.43
N THR A 92 -8.05 14.10 14.74
CA THR A 92 -7.29 14.77 15.79
C THR A 92 -7.50 13.95 17.06
N GLY A 93 -6.45 13.42 17.67
CA GLY A 93 -6.49 12.85 19.03
C GLY A 93 -6.91 13.86 20.12
N ILE A 94 -7.48 15.00 19.71
CA ILE A 94 -7.87 16.17 20.49
C ILE A 94 -9.30 16.66 20.13
N GLY A 95 -10.06 15.94 19.28
CA GLY A 95 -11.47 16.23 19.00
C GLY A 95 -11.73 17.13 17.78
N ALA A 96 -12.96 17.08 17.26
CA ALA A 96 -13.41 17.91 16.14
C ALA A 96 -13.64 19.36 16.58
N CYS A 97 -13.12 20.31 15.81
CA CYS A 97 -13.50 21.73 15.92
C CYS A 97 -14.83 21.98 15.21
#